data_AF-Q95LH6-F1
#
_entry.id   AF-Q95LH6-F1
#
_cell.length_a   1.000
_cell.length_b   1.000
_cell.length_c   1.000
_cell.angle_alpha   90.00
_cell.angle_beta   90.00
_cell.angle_gamma   90.00
#
_symmetry.space_group_name_H-M   'P 1'
#
loop_
_entity.id
_entity.type
_entity.pdbx_description
1 polymer ?
#
loop_
_entity_poly.entity_id
_entity_poly.type
_entity_poly.pdbx_seq_one_letter_code
_entity_poly.pdbx_strand_id
1 'polypeptide(L)'
;FCDAWNTFDSLIVIGSIVDVALSEADPTESESVPVPTATPGNSEESNRISITFFRLFRVMRLVKLLSRGESIRTLLWTFIKSFQALPYVALLIAMLFFIYAVIGMQMFGKVAMRDNNQINRNNNFQTFPQAVLLLFRCATGEAWQEIMLACLPGKQCDPDSDYNPGEEYTCGSNFAIVYFISFYMLCAFLIINLFVAVIM
;
A
#
# COMPACT_ATOMS: atom_id res chain seq x y z
N PHE A 1 -28.32 1.02 -20.44
CA PHE A 1 -27.01 1.29 -19.80
C PHE A 1 -26.06 2.11 -20.68
N CYS A 2 -26.55 3.12 -21.43
CA CYS A 2 -25.68 3.96 -22.27
C CYS A 2 -24.99 5.09 -21.49
N ASP A 3 -25.48 5.44 -20.30
CA ASP A 3 -24.88 6.44 -19.42
C ASP A 3 -24.12 5.74 -18.28
N ALA A 4 -22.82 6.04 -18.17
CA ALA A 4 -21.93 5.48 -17.16
C ALA A 4 -22.40 5.78 -15.73
N TRP A 5 -23.05 6.93 -15.50
CA TRP A 5 -23.58 7.29 -14.19
C TRP A 5 -24.77 6.43 -13.76
N ASN A 6 -25.62 6.04 -14.70
CA ASN A 6 -26.75 5.15 -14.42
C ASN A 6 -26.28 3.71 -14.15
N THR A 7 -25.21 3.26 -14.82
CA THR A 7 -24.57 1.97 -14.53
C THR A 7 -23.92 1.96 -13.14
N PHE A 8 -23.23 3.04 -12.77
CA PHE A 8 -22.66 3.21 -11.42
C PHE A 8 -23.74 3.26 -10.33
N ASP A 9 -24.83 3.98 -10.59
CA ASP A 9 -25.98 4.05 -9.69
C ASP A 9 -26.60 2.66 -9.45
N SER A 10 -26.83 1.90 -10.53
CA SER A 10 -27.34 0.53 -10.45
C SER A 10 -26.44 -0.38 -9.61
N LEU A 11 -25.11 -0.27 -9.74
CA LEU A 11 -24.15 -1.01 -8.91
C LEU A 11 -24.27 -0.66 -7.42
N ILE A 12 -24.40 0.62 -7.08
CA ILE A 12 -24.55 1.07 -5.67
C ILE A 12 -25.86 0.54 -5.08
N VAL A 13 -26.96 0.61 -5.83
CA VAL A 13 -28.26 0.13 -5.37
C VAL A 13 -28.20 -1.37 -5.08
N ILE A 14 -27.66 -2.16 -6.01
CA ILE A 14 -27.50 -3.61 -5.82
C ILE A 14 -26.60 -3.91 -4.63
N GLY A 15 -25.44 -3.24 -4.53
CA GLY A 15 -24.50 -3.42 -3.41
C GLY A 15 -25.11 -3.06 -2.05
N SER A 16 -25.96 -2.02 -1.99
CA SER A 16 -26.65 -1.62 -0.76
C SER A 16 -27.76 -2.60 -0.36
N ILE A 17 -28.46 -3.19 -1.33
CA ILE A 17 -29.47 -4.24 -1.06
C ILE A 17 -28.79 -5.50 -0.53
N VAL A 18 -27.67 -5.91 -1.14
CA VAL A 18 -26.85 -7.04 -0.68
C VAL A 18 -26.34 -6.81 0.74
N ASP A 19 -25.85 -5.61 1.04
CA ASP A 19 -25.42 -5.22 2.39
C ASP A 19 -26.53 -5.35 3.44
N VAL A 20 -27.75 -4.87 3.12
CA VAL A 20 -28.91 -5.03 4.02
C VAL A 20 -29.29 -6.50 4.20
N ALA A 21 -29.37 -7.27 3.11
CA ALA A 21 -29.73 -8.69 3.17
C ALA A 21 -28.72 -9.51 3.97
N LEU A 22 -27.42 -9.25 3.82
CA LEU A 22 -26.36 -9.90 4.59
C LEU A 22 -26.35 -9.45 6.06
N SER A 23 -26.73 -8.20 6.34
CA SER A 23 -26.84 -7.70 7.72
C SER A 23 -28.02 -8.32 8.48
N GLU A 24 -29.13 -8.61 7.80
CA GLU A 24 -30.32 -9.25 8.40
C GLU A 24 -30.17 -10.77 8.51
N ALA A 25 -29.38 -11.38 7.61
CA ALA A 25 -29.08 -12.81 7.61
C ALA A 25 -28.02 -13.23 8.64
N ASP A 26 -27.40 -12.28 9.36
CA ASP A 26 -26.43 -12.54 10.42
C ASP A 26 -27.12 -12.43 11.79
N PRO A 27 -27.59 -13.55 12.39
CA PRO A 27 -28.32 -13.55 13.65
C PRO A 27 -27.34 -13.45 14.82
N THR A 28 -26.62 -12.33 14.92
CA THR A 28 -25.72 -12.07 16.06
C THR A 28 -26.03 -10.74 16.75
N GLU A 29 -27.31 -10.43 16.88
CA GLU A 29 -27.82 -9.64 18.02
C GLU A 29 -28.49 -10.57 19.03
N SER A 30 -27.69 -11.39 19.71
CA SER A 30 -28.06 -11.88 21.03
C SER A 30 -26.91 -11.64 21.97
N GLU A 31 -27.14 -10.74 22.92
CA GLU A 31 -26.36 -10.53 24.14
C GLU A 31 -25.71 -11.83 24.63
N SER A 32 -24.38 -11.88 24.75
CA SER A 32 -23.71 -12.55 25.88
C SER A 32 -22.20 -12.36 25.84
N VAL A 33 -21.69 -11.65 26.85
CA VAL A 33 -20.51 -11.95 27.69
C VAL A 33 -19.23 -12.45 26.99
N PRO A 34 -18.06 -11.81 27.20
CA PRO A 34 -16.79 -12.32 26.69
C PRO A 34 -16.38 -13.57 27.48
N VAL A 35 -16.42 -14.74 26.84
CA VAL A 35 -15.78 -15.98 27.33
C VAL A 35 -14.63 -16.36 26.39
N PRO A 36 -13.41 -16.61 26.90
CA PRO A 36 -12.22 -16.79 26.08
C PRO A 36 -11.98 -18.28 25.77
N THR A 37 -12.78 -18.89 24.89
CA THR A 37 -12.47 -20.24 24.38
C THR A 37 -13.23 -20.57 23.10
N ALA A 38 -12.78 -20.03 21.97
CA ALA A 38 -13.00 -20.66 20.67
C ALA A 38 -11.95 -20.13 19.69
N THR A 39 -11.23 -21.05 19.04
CA THR A 39 -10.37 -20.75 17.89
C THR A 39 -11.24 -20.07 16.84
N PRO A 40 -10.93 -18.85 16.37
CA PRO A 40 -11.73 -18.22 15.33
C PRO A 40 -11.54 -19.05 14.06
N GLY A 41 -12.58 -19.73 13.63
CA GLY A 41 -12.60 -20.41 12.34
C GLY A 41 -12.48 -19.37 11.23
N ASN A 42 -11.66 -19.66 10.21
CA ASN A 42 -11.42 -18.79 9.05
C ASN A 42 -12.71 -18.27 8.37
N SER A 43 -13.85 -18.92 8.57
CA SER A 43 -15.17 -18.48 8.08
C SER A 43 -15.73 -17.26 8.80
N GLU A 44 -15.52 -17.12 10.12
CA GLU A 44 -16.04 -15.98 10.88
C GLU A 44 -15.28 -14.69 10.57
N GLU A 45 -13.94 -14.76 10.43
CA GLU A 45 -13.15 -13.61 9.98
C GLU A 45 -13.50 -13.22 8.54
N SER A 46 -13.66 -14.19 7.65
CA SER A 46 -14.07 -13.93 6.25
C SER A 46 -15.45 -13.29 6.15
N ASN A 47 -16.42 -13.72 6.98
CA ASN A 47 -17.76 -13.15 7.03
C ASN A 47 -17.73 -11.72 7.60
N ARG A 48 -16.97 -11.47 8.66
CA ARG A 48 -16.80 -10.12 9.26
C ARG A 48 -16.13 -9.14 8.31
N ILE A 49 -15.10 -9.57 7.58
CA ILE A 49 -14.42 -8.77 6.54
C ILE A 49 -15.40 -8.45 5.39
N SER A 50 -16.19 -9.44 4.96
CA SER A 50 -17.17 -9.26 3.88
C SER A 50 -18.26 -8.25 4.25
N ILE A 51 -18.84 -8.33 5.46
CA ILE A 51 -19.85 -7.37 5.94
C ILE A 51 -19.26 -5.95 6.00
N THR A 52 -18.05 -5.80 6.54
CA THR A 52 -17.39 -4.49 6.63
C THR A 52 -17.11 -3.91 5.24
N PHE A 53 -16.74 -4.76 4.27
CA PHE A 53 -16.56 -4.36 2.89
C PHE A 53 -17.87 -3.92 2.22
N PHE A 54 -18.97 -4.65 2.41
CA PHE A 54 -20.27 -4.28 1.81
C PHE A 54 -20.82 -2.95 2.36
N ARG A 55 -20.53 -2.61 3.62
CA ARG A 55 -20.85 -1.30 4.19
C ARG A 55 -20.20 -0.13 3.43
N LEU A 56 -19.09 -0.35 2.72
CA LEU A 56 -18.43 0.68 1.90
C LEU A 56 -19.32 1.14 0.72
N PHE A 57 -20.23 0.30 0.21
CA PHE A 57 -21.17 0.71 -0.86
C PHE A 57 -22.08 1.85 -0.41
N ARG A 58 -22.39 1.94 0.88
CA ARG A 58 -23.15 3.07 1.44
C ARG A 58 -22.36 4.38 1.39
N VAL A 59 -21.03 4.34 1.44
CA VAL A 59 -20.17 5.53 1.30
C VAL A 59 -20.08 5.95 -0.17
N MET A 60 -20.05 4.97 -1.09
CA MET A 60 -19.99 5.23 -2.53
C MET A 60 -21.16 6.05 -3.07
N ARG A 61 -22.33 6.07 -2.40
CA ARG A 61 -23.45 6.96 -2.77
C ARG A 61 -23.10 8.45 -2.70
N LEU A 62 -22.11 8.85 -1.89
CA LEU A 62 -21.62 10.24 -1.82
C LEU A 62 -20.96 10.66 -3.14
N VAL A 63 -20.38 9.72 -3.90
CA VAL A 63 -19.79 9.97 -5.22
C VAL A 63 -20.85 10.46 -6.21
N LYS A 64 -22.15 10.15 -6.00
CA LYS A 64 -23.26 10.70 -6.81
C LYS A 64 -23.40 12.21 -6.69
N LEU A 65 -22.90 12.83 -5.61
CA LEU A 65 -22.89 14.30 -5.51
C LEU A 65 -21.98 14.93 -6.57
N LEU A 66 -20.95 14.21 -7.02
CA LEU A 66 -20.04 14.66 -8.07
C LEU A 66 -20.70 14.66 -9.46
N SER A 67 -21.76 13.87 -9.67
CA SER A 67 -22.48 13.83 -10.95
C SER A 67 -23.50 14.96 -11.12
N ARG A 68 -23.86 15.66 -10.03
CA ARG A 68 -24.83 16.77 -10.05
C ARG A 68 -24.23 18.06 -10.59
N GLY A 69 -22.92 18.25 -10.46
CA GLY A 69 -22.23 19.45 -10.91
C GLY A 69 -21.60 19.28 -12.28
N GLU A 70 -22.07 20.01 -13.29
CA GLU A 70 -21.51 19.96 -14.65
C GLU A 70 -20.03 20.41 -14.68
N SER A 71 -19.67 21.39 -13.85
CA SER A 71 -18.28 21.85 -13.66
C SER A 71 -17.37 20.76 -13.07
N ILE A 72 -17.82 20.09 -11.99
CA ILE A 72 -17.05 19.01 -11.33
C ILE A 72 -16.87 17.83 -12.29
N ARG A 73 -17.93 17.45 -13.01
CA ARG A 73 -17.88 16.38 -14.02
C ARG A 73 -16.87 16.70 -15.12
N THR A 74 -16.85 17.95 -15.60
CA THR A 74 -15.91 18.39 -16.63
C THR A 74 -14.47 18.37 -16.12
N LEU A 75 -14.23 18.81 -14.88
CA LEU A 75 -12.91 18.77 -14.25
C LEU A 75 -12.41 17.33 -14.07
N LEU A 76 -13.22 16.46 -13.46
CA LEU A 76 -12.89 15.05 -13.28
C LEU A 76 -12.66 14.34 -14.62
N TRP A 77 -13.49 14.63 -15.62
CA TRP A 77 -13.32 14.07 -16.96
C TRP A 77 -11.99 14.51 -17.58
N THR A 78 -11.64 15.79 -17.46
CA THR A 78 -10.38 16.34 -17.97
C THR A 78 -9.18 15.71 -17.26
N PHE A 79 -9.27 15.54 -15.94
CA PHE A 79 -8.26 14.87 -15.13
C PHE A 79 -8.10 13.39 -15.52
N ILE A 80 -9.19 12.64 -15.69
CA ILE A 80 -9.11 11.24 -16.13
C ILE A 80 -8.54 11.14 -17.55
N LYS A 81 -8.90 12.08 -18.43
CA LYS A 81 -8.36 12.18 -19.79
C LYS A 81 -6.84 12.40 -19.79
N SER A 82 -6.29 13.19 -18.86
CA SER A 82 -4.85 13.44 -18.80
C SER A 82 -4.05 12.19 -18.41
N PHE A 83 -4.62 11.26 -17.62
CA PHE A 83 -3.96 9.97 -17.33
C PHE A 83 -3.69 9.12 -18.58
N GLN A 84 -4.47 9.29 -19.66
CA GLN A 84 -4.23 8.55 -20.90
C GLN A 84 -2.87 8.89 -21.53
N ALA A 85 -2.30 10.06 -21.22
CA ALA A 85 -0.99 10.48 -21.70
C ALA A 85 0.18 10.01 -20.79
N LEU A 86 -0.11 9.48 -19.60
CA LEU A 86 0.89 9.16 -18.58
C LEU A 86 1.33 7.68 -18.45
N PRO A 87 0.82 6.67 -19.20
CA PRO A 87 1.11 5.28 -18.87
C PRO A 87 2.61 4.96 -18.98
N TYR A 88 3.32 5.58 -19.92
CA TYR A 88 4.75 5.37 -20.09
C TYR A 88 5.58 5.90 -18.91
N VAL A 89 5.24 7.08 -18.38
CA VAL A 89 5.93 7.66 -17.22
C VAL A 89 5.62 6.85 -15.95
N ALA A 90 4.36 6.45 -15.77
CA ALA A 90 3.97 5.58 -14.67
C ALA A 90 4.69 4.22 -14.72
N LEU A 91 4.86 3.65 -15.91
CA LEU A 91 5.62 2.40 -16.12
C LEU A 91 7.10 2.58 -15.76
N LEU A 92 7.72 3.70 -16.12
CA LEU A 92 9.10 4.01 -15.72
C LEU A 92 9.24 4.09 -14.19
N ILE A 93 8.29 4.73 -13.49
CA ILE A 93 8.28 4.77 -12.03
C ILE A 93 8.10 3.36 -11.45
N ALA A 94 7.16 2.57 -11.98
CA ALA A 94 6.95 1.19 -11.52
C ALA A 94 8.21 0.32 -11.73
N MET A 95 8.89 0.49 -12.86
CA MET A 95 10.16 -0.21 -13.16
C MET A 95 11.28 0.21 -12.21
N LEU A 96 11.39 1.51 -11.88
CA LEU A 96 12.34 2.00 -10.87
C LEU A 96 12.09 1.31 -9.52
N PHE A 97 10.83 1.31 -9.04
CA PHE A 97 10.46 0.67 -7.79
C PHE A 97 10.74 -0.83 -7.80
N PHE A 98 10.45 -1.52 -8.90
CA PHE A 98 10.73 -2.94 -9.04
C PHE A 98 12.24 -3.25 -8.91
N ILE A 99 13.09 -2.54 -9.66
CA ILE A 99 14.54 -2.74 -9.65
C ILE A 99 15.10 -2.47 -8.25
N TYR A 100 14.73 -1.34 -7.64
CA TYR A 100 15.21 -0.99 -6.31
C TYR A 100 14.69 -1.94 -5.24
N ALA A 101 13.44 -2.41 -5.32
CA ALA A 101 12.90 -3.37 -4.37
C ALA A 101 13.69 -4.67 -4.39
N VAL A 102 13.95 -5.24 -5.57
CA VAL A 102 14.72 -6.48 -5.72
C VAL A 102 16.16 -6.31 -5.21
N ILE A 103 16.83 -5.20 -5.57
CA ILE A 103 18.17 -4.91 -5.06
C ILE A 103 18.15 -4.75 -3.53
N GLY A 104 17.17 -4.03 -2.98
CA GLY A 104 17.03 -3.80 -1.55
C GLY A 104 16.78 -5.10 -0.77
N MET A 105 15.97 -6.01 -1.30
CA MET A 105 15.76 -7.33 -0.71
C MET A 105 17.06 -8.15 -0.65
N GLN A 106 17.84 -8.15 -1.73
CA GLN A 106 19.11 -8.89 -1.78
C GLN A 106 20.16 -8.32 -0.82
N MET A 107 20.22 -7.00 -0.68
CA MET A 107 21.24 -6.32 0.12
C MET A 107 20.87 -6.18 1.60
N PHE A 108 19.60 -5.93 1.90
CA PHE A 108 19.12 -5.53 3.23
C PHE A 108 18.03 -6.45 3.80
N GLY A 109 17.60 -7.49 3.06
CA GLY A 109 16.56 -8.41 3.51
C GLY A 109 16.93 -9.24 4.74
N LYS A 110 18.22 -9.39 5.04
CA LYS A 110 18.73 -10.12 6.22
C LYS A 110 18.85 -9.26 7.49
N VAL A 111 18.55 -7.96 7.43
CA VAL A 111 18.62 -7.08 8.61
C VAL A 111 17.48 -7.42 9.57
N ALA A 112 17.81 -7.69 10.83
CA ALA A 112 16.83 -8.06 11.85
C ALA A 112 15.80 -6.96 12.08
N MET A 113 14.53 -7.36 12.18
CA MET A 113 13.42 -6.49 12.56
C MET A 113 13.44 -6.24 14.06
N ARG A 114 13.47 -4.98 14.48
CA ARG A 114 13.36 -4.59 15.90
C ARG A 114 12.34 -3.46 16.06
N ASP A 115 11.43 -3.57 17.03
CA ASP A 115 10.31 -2.63 17.18
C ASP A 115 10.73 -1.17 17.42
N ASN A 116 11.90 -0.96 18.05
CA ASN A 116 12.45 0.37 18.32
C ASN A 116 13.42 0.87 17.24
N ASN A 117 13.45 0.24 16.07
CA ASN A 117 14.30 0.60 14.95
C ASN A 117 13.45 0.97 13.72
N GLN A 118 14.07 1.68 12.77
CA GLN A 118 13.41 1.97 11.49
C GLN A 118 13.19 0.71 10.65
N ILE A 119 13.96 -0.36 10.87
CA ILE A 119 13.69 -1.68 10.31
C ILE A 119 12.90 -2.52 11.31
N ASN A 120 11.62 -2.74 11.01
CA ASN A 120 10.68 -3.45 11.87
C ASN A 120 9.65 -4.23 11.03
N ARG A 121 8.67 -4.87 11.68
CA ARG A 121 7.67 -5.72 11.00
C ARG A 121 6.86 -4.99 9.91
N ASN A 122 6.68 -3.68 10.05
CA ASN A 122 5.92 -2.86 9.11
C ASN A 122 6.80 -2.11 8.10
N ASN A 123 8.12 -2.14 8.28
CA ASN A 123 9.08 -1.41 7.46
C ASN A 123 10.37 -2.23 7.29
N ASN A 124 10.44 -3.08 6.27
CA ASN A 124 11.58 -3.96 6.03
C ASN A 124 11.73 -4.35 4.55
N PHE A 125 12.82 -5.06 4.25
CA PHE A 125 13.15 -5.57 2.91
C PHE A 125 13.03 -7.10 2.80
N GLN A 126 12.26 -7.77 3.68
CA GLN A 126 12.21 -9.23 3.70
C GLN A 126 11.34 -9.81 2.58
N THR A 127 10.30 -9.09 2.18
CA THR A 127 9.38 -9.49 1.12
C THR A 127 9.21 -8.38 0.09
N PHE A 128 8.87 -8.75 -1.14
CA PHE A 128 8.73 -7.79 -2.24
C PHE A 128 7.70 -6.69 -1.96
N PRO A 129 6.46 -6.99 -1.50
CA PRO A 129 5.49 -5.93 -1.21
C PRO A 129 5.93 -4.99 -0.09
N GLN A 130 6.59 -5.50 0.95
CA GLN A 130 7.13 -4.68 2.04
C GLN A 130 8.27 -3.78 1.56
N ALA A 131 9.18 -4.31 0.73
CA ALA A 131 10.24 -3.51 0.12
C ALA A 131 9.68 -2.36 -0.75
N VAL A 132 8.64 -2.64 -1.55
CA VAL A 132 7.94 -1.62 -2.35
C VAL A 132 7.28 -0.57 -1.45
N LEU A 133 6.62 -0.98 -0.36
CA LEU A 133 5.99 -0.06 0.60
C LEU A 133 7.01 0.82 1.32
N LEU A 134 8.15 0.25 1.73
CA LEU A 134 9.26 0.99 2.31
C LEU A 134 9.84 2.00 1.30
N LEU A 135 10.04 1.60 0.04
CA LEU A 135 10.49 2.52 -1.01
C LEU A 135 9.46 3.63 -1.28
N PHE A 136 8.16 3.32 -1.19
CA PHE A 136 7.11 4.33 -1.27
C PHE A 136 7.20 5.33 -0.13
N ARG A 137 7.43 4.87 1.11
CA ARG A 137 7.73 5.73 2.27
C ARG A 137 8.97 6.61 2.03
N CYS A 138 10.01 6.07 1.41
CA CYS A 138 11.18 6.87 1.05
C CYS A 138 10.87 7.91 -0.04
N ALA A 139 10.04 7.57 -1.03
CA ALA A 139 9.64 8.46 -2.11
C ALA A 139 8.79 9.65 -1.63
N THR A 140 7.99 9.47 -0.57
CA THR A 140 7.27 10.57 0.10
C THR A 140 8.18 11.44 0.97
N GLY A 141 9.45 11.05 1.14
CA GLY A 141 10.44 11.77 1.95
C GLY A 141 10.35 11.48 3.46
N GLU A 142 9.56 10.50 3.88
CA GLU A 142 9.36 10.21 5.29
C GLU A 142 10.54 9.43 5.88
N ALA A 143 11.36 10.10 6.71
CA ALA A 143 12.44 9.50 7.51
C ALA A 143 13.42 8.59 6.72
N TRP A 144 13.56 8.79 5.41
CA TRP A 144 14.38 7.94 4.54
C TRP A 144 15.85 7.89 4.96
N GLN A 145 16.36 8.98 5.56
CA GLN A 145 17.71 9.06 6.09
C GLN A 145 17.92 8.10 7.27
N GLU A 146 16.94 7.99 8.17
CA GLU A 146 17.02 7.08 9.30
C GLU A 146 16.90 5.62 8.85
N ILE A 147 16.08 5.35 7.83
CA ILE A 147 15.99 4.03 7.19
C ILE A 147 17.36 3.67 6.56
N MET A 148 17.99 4.60 5.86
CA MET A 148 19.34 4.42 5.32
C MET A 148 20.37 4.10 6.41
N LEU A 149 20.37 4.85 7.52
CA LEU A 149 21.26 4.61 8.67
C LEU A 149 20.99 3.25 9.34
N ALA A 150 19.75 2.78 9.30
CA ALA A 150 19.37 1.47 9.80
C ALA A 150 19.84 0.31 8.89
N CYS A 151 20.22 0.58 7.63
CA CYS A 151 20.76 -0.38 6.67
C CYS A 151 22.30 -0.33 6.50
N LEU A 152 23.00 0.57 7.20
CA LEU A 152 24.47 0.62 7.25
C LEU A 152 25.05 -0.66 7.87
N PRO A 153 26.35 -0.99 7.67
CA PRO A 153 26.94 -2.21 8.23
C PRO A 153 26.97 -2.18 9.77
N GLY A 154 27.12 -3.36 10.39
CA GLY A 154 27.16 -3.50 11.85
C GLY A 154 25.78 -3.78 12.48
N LYS A 155 24.78 -4.17 11.69
CA LYS A 155 23.42 -4.43 12.16
C LYS A 155 23.26 -5.90 12.50
N GLN A 156 22.37 -6.15 13.45
CA GLN A 156 22.02 -7.52 13.78
C GLN A 156 21.37 -8.20 12.57
N CYS A 157 21.81 -9.41 12.25
CA CYS A 157 21.18 -10.28 11.28
C CYS A 157 19.92 -10.91 11.86
N ASP A 158 18.91 -11.16 11.01
CA ASP A 158 17.73 -11.92 11.39
C ASP A 158 18.15 -13.34 11.85
N PRO A 159 17.65 -13.86 13.00
CA PRO A 159 17.93 -15.21 13.47
C PRO A 159 17.65 -16.32 12.44
N ASP A 160 16.71 -16.11 11.53
CA ASP A 160 16.36 -17.08 10.48
C ASP A 160 17.30 -17.01 9.27
N SER A 161 18.28 -16.10 9.27
CA SER A 161 19.28 -15.98 8.21
C SER A 161 20.48 -16.90 8.42
N ASP A 162 21.06 -17.38 7.33
CA ASP A 162 22.31 -18.13 7.37
C ASP A 162 23.49 -17.20 7.73
N TYR A 163 23.91 -17.21 9.00
CA TYR A 163 25.14 -16.56 9.50
C TYR A 163 25.93 -17.52 10.40
N ASN A 164 27.26 -17.38 10.46
CA ASN A 164 28.09 -18.24 11.31
C ASN A 164 28.03 -17.79 12.78
N PRO A 165 28.16 -18.71 13.77
CA PRO A 165 28.26 -18.34 15.17
C PRO A 165 29.35 -17.28 15.41
N GLY A 166 28.96 -16.14 15.99
CA GLY A 166 29.84 -14.97 16.19
C GLY A 166 29.72 -13.86 15.13
N GLU A 167 28.97 -14.07 14.05
CA GLU A 167 28.76 -13.10 12.96
C GLU A 167 27.40 -12.37 13.02
N GLU A 168 26.77 -12.32 14.21
CA GLU A 168 25.43 -11.76 14.40
C GLU A 168 25.27 -10.30 14.00
N TYR A 169 26.35 -9.51 13.99
CA TYR A 169 26.35 -8.06 13.70
C TYR A 169 26.97 -7.73 12.33
N THR A 170 26.92 -8.66 11.38
CA THR A 170 27.55 -8.48 10.05
C THR A 170 26.59 -7.97 8.98
N CYS A 171 25.29 -7.85 9.29
CA CYS A 171 24.28 -7.42 8.33
C CYS A 171 24.29 -5.90 8.08
N GLY A 172 23.75 -5.53 6.91
CA GLY A 172 23.82 -4.17 6.38
C GLY A 172 25.04 -3.95 5.48
N SER A 173 25.06 -2.83 4.76
CA SER A 173 26.13 -2.55 3.79
C SER A 173 26.37 -1.06 3.62
N ASN A 174 27.62 -0.66 3.39
CA ASN A 174 27.97 0.73 3.02
C ASN A 174 27.31 1.15 1.69
N PHE A 175 26.90 0.17 0.87
CA PHE A 175 26.12 0.41 -0.34
C PHE A 175 24.77 1.10 -0.06
N ALA A 176 24.25 1.03 1.18
CA ALA A 176 23.02 1.72 1.59
C ALA A 176 23.05 3.22 1.24
N ILE A 177 24.18 3.90 1.45
CA ILE A 177 24.30 5.34 1.18
C ILE A 177 24.02 5.64 -0.29
N VAL A 178 24.70 4.94 -1.20
CA VAL A 178 24.53 5.12 -2.65
C VAL A 178 23.13 4.68 -3.09
N TYR A 179 22.63 3.57 -2.55
CA TYR A 179 21.30 3.05 -2.84
C TYR A 179 20.19 4.07 -2.53
N PHE A 180 20.13 4.57 -1.30
CA PHE A 180 19.04 5.47 -0.89
C PHE A 180 19.16 6.85 -1.53
N ILE A 181 20.37 7.42 -1.64
CA ILE A 181 20.57 8.72 -2.28
C ILE A 181 20.22 8.66 -3.77
N SER A 182 20.68 7.63 -4.49
CA SER A 182 20.35 7.47 -5.91
C SER A 182 18.86 7.26 -6.14
N PHE A 183 18.21 6.42 -5.32
CA PHE A 183 16.77 6.22 -5.37
C PHE A 183 16.02 7.54 -5.18
N TYR A 184 16.36 8.30 -4.14
CA TYR A 184 15.70 9.56 -3.83
C TYR A 184 15.82 10.57 -4.98
N MET A 185 17.02 10.72 -5.53
CA MET A 185 17.27 11.64 -6.66
C MET A 185 16.51 11.23 -7.92
N LEU A 186 16.56 9.94 -8.29
CA LEU A 186 15.87 9.43 -9.48
C LEU A 186 14.35 9.48 -9.32
N CYS A 187 13.84 9.13 -8.14
CA CYS A 187 12.42 9.17 -7.85
C CYS A 187 11.88 10.60 -7.89
N ALA A 188 12.56 11.55 -7.25
CA ALA A 188 12.20 12.97 -7.29
C ALA A 188 12.20 13.50 -8.73
N PHE A 189 13.23 13.17 -9.52
CA PHE A 189 13.30 13.55 -10.93
C PHE A 189 12.12 13.02 -11.74
N LEU A 190 11.76 11.73 -11.58
CA LEU A 190 10.63 11.14 -12.29
C LEU A 190 9.28 11.73 -11.85
N ILE A 191 9.10 11.98 -10.55
CA ILE A 191 7.87 12.60 -10.02
C ILE A 191 7.70 14.01 -10.58
N ILE A 192 8.78 14.82 -10.61
CA ILE A 192 8.74 16.16 -11.20
C ILE A 192 8.38 16.09 -12.69
N ASN A 193 9.00 15.18 -13.45
CA ASN A 193 8.67 15.00 -14.86
C ASN A 193 7.23 14.56 -15.08
N LEU A 194 6.65 13.76 -14.16
CA LEU A 194 5.24 13.40 -14.20
C LEU A 194 4.34 14.63 -14.00
N PHE A 195 4.63 15.48 -13.02
CA PHE A 195 3.85 16.71 -12.82
C PHE A 195 3.93 17.64 -14.04
N VAL A 196 5.12 17.81 -14.62
CA VAL A 196 5.29 18.61 -15.84
C VAL A 196 4.50 18.01 -17.01
N ALA A 197 4.54 16.69 -17.19
CA ALA A 197 3.80 16.00 -18.25
C ALA A 197 2.27 16.07 -18.08
N VAL A 198 1.77 16.24 -16.85
CA VAL A 198 0.33 16.42 -16.58
C VAL A 198 -0.13 17.85 -16.86
N ILE A 199 0.73 18.84 -16.66
CA ILE A 199 0.40 20.26 -16.83
C ILE A 199 0.44 20.67 -18.30
N MET A 200 1.33 20.09 -19.11
CA MET A 200 1.48 20.36 -20.54
C MET A 200 0.45 19.60 -21.40
#